data_AF-A0ABD3FNH8-F1
#
_entry.id   AF-A0ABD3FNH8-F1
#
_cell.length_a   1.000
_cell.length_b   1.000
_cell.length_c   1.000
_cell.angle_alpha   90.00
_cell.angle_beta   90.00
_cell.angle_gamma   90.00
#
_symmetry.space_group_name_H-M   'P 1'
#
loop_
_entity.id
_entity.type
_entity.pdbx_description
1 polymer ?
#
loop_
_entity_poly.entity_id
_entity_poly.type
_entity_poly.pdbx_seq_one_letter_code
_entity_poly.pdbx_strand_id
1 'polypeptide(L)'
;MTVQNEPSKSILQTSAWQSLRLTADQERDFVKLDLSPMMAKNHPDLKIIAGDDQKPGILDRLSPFEDTDALKYISGLGVHWYRDLDFFLASAGGDFDKLLSFYNKYPDVFMLATEACEGFLPSWLGTGSGVSLTDSDKSWSRAENYGHDIIEDLNNYVAGWSDWNLALDTTGGPNWSENYVDAPILVDEANGAEFYKQPMFYIMGHFSKFIPSGSKRIEFPKTRTLSSFHRCAFVTPEPRGDSVHEP
;
A
#
# COMPACT_ATOMS: atom_id res chain seq x y z
N MET A 1 -6.98 9.35 -8.69
CA MET A 1 -8.25 8.80 -8.20
C MET A 1 -8.30 7.33 -8.58
N THR A 2 -8.71 6.47 -7.67
CA THR A 2 -8.93 5.05 -7.97
C THR A 2 -10.34 4.84 -8.50
N VAL A 3 -10.57 3.83 -9.34
CA VAL A 3 -11.91 3.58 -9.92
C VAL A 3 -12.91 3.19 -8.85
N GLN A 4 -12.48 2.33 -7.93
CA GLN A 4 -13.29 1.81 -6.84
C GLN A 4 -12.36 1.17 -5.80
N ASN A 5 -12.58 1.45 -4.52
CA ASN A 5 -11.89 0.77 -3.43
C ASN A 5 -12.34 -0.70 -3.32
N GLU A 6 -11.40 -1.63 -3.33
CA GLU A 6 -11.60 -3.08 -3.15
C GLU A 6 -12.76 -3.65 -3.99
N PRO A 7 -12.73 -3.52 -5.33
CA PRO A 7 -13.81 -3.93 -6.22
C PRO A 7 -14.06 -5.44 -6.26
N SER A 8 -13.07 -6.27 -5.86
CA SER A 8 -13.14 -7.74 -5.93
C SER A 8 -14.00 -8.39 -4.83
N LYS A 9 -14.53 -7.59 -3.89
CA LYS A 9 -15.31 -8.07 -2.74
C LYS A 9 -16.34 -9.14 -3.13
N SER A 10 -16.39 -10.20 -2.33
CA SER A 10 -17.18 -11.40 -2.61
C SER A 10 -18.67 -11.12 -2.58
N ILE A 11 -19.43 -11.80 -3.44
CA ILE A 11 -20.91 -11.78 -3.43
C ILE A 11 -21.47 -12.31 -2.09
N LEU A 12 -20.69 -13.17 -1.40
CA LEU A 12 -21.07 -13.77 -0.13
C LEU A 12 -20.56 -12.98 1.09
N GLN A 13 -19.98 -11.80 0.88
CA GLN A 13 -19.47 -10.99 1.98
C GLN A 13 -20.63 -10.46 2.81
N THR A 14 -20.64 -10.84 4.09
CA THR A 14 -21.65 -10.43 5.10
C THR A 14 -21.21 -9.20 5.90
N SER A 15 -19.98 -8.74 5.71
CA SER A 15 -19.41 -7.53 6.32
C SER A 15 -20.24 -6.30 5.95
N ALA A 16 -20.68 -5.54 6.95
CA ALA A 16 -21.69 -4.51 6.78
C ALA A 16 -21.17 -3.14 6.29
N TRP A 17 -19.92 -3.00 5.85
CA TRP A 17 -19.38 -1.70 5.46
C TRP A 17 -19.48 -1.38 3.97
N GLN A 18 -19.29 -0.09 3.66
CA GLN A 18 -19.44 0.48 2.32
C GLN A 18 -18.54 -0.25 1.31
N SER A 19 -19.17 -0.73 0.24
CA SER A 19 -18.48 -1.37 -0.87
C SER A 19 -19.32 -1.29 -2.15
N LEU A 20 -18.65 -1.32 -3.30
CA LEU A 20 -19.27 -1.50 -4.60
C LEU A 20 -18.46 -2.54 -5.37
N ARG A 21 -19.07 -3.69 -5.61
CA ARG A 21 -18.41 -4.78 -6.33
C ARG A 21 -18.36 -4.47 -7.83
N LEU A 22 -17.19 -4.62 -8.43
CA LEU A 22 -16.97 -4.57 -9.87
C LEU A 22 -16.12 -5.76 -10.31
N THR A 23 -16.61 -6.54 -11.27
CA THR A 23 -15.75 -7.49 -12.00
C THR A 23 -14.69 -6.72 -12.80
N ALA A 24 -13.61 -7.37 -13.20
CA ALA A 24 -12.57 -6.73 -14.02
C ALA A 24 -13.14 -6.19 -15.34
N ASP A 25 -14.10 -6.91 -15.95
CA ASP A 25 -14.79 -6.45 -17.17
C ASP A 25 -15.70 -5.25 -16.92
N GLN A 26 -16.40 -5.20 -15.78
CA GLN A 26 -17.22 -4.05 -15.40
C GLN A 26 -16.36 -2.81 -15.14
N GLU A 27 -15.21 -2.99 -14.48
CA GLU A 27 -14.24 -1.91 -14.28
C GLU A 27 -13.71 -1.39 -15.61
N ARG A 28 -13.32 -2.29 -16.54
CA ARG A 28 -12.90 -1.93 -17.91
C ARG A 28 -13.97 -1.11 -18.63
N ASP A 29 -15.20 -1.62 -18.65
CA ASP A 29 -16.29 -0.99 -19.39
C ASP A 29 -16.66 0.36 -18.77
N PHE A 30 -16.73 0.46 -17.44
CA PHE A 30 -16.97 1.71 -16.74
C PHE A 30 -15.87 2.75 -17.01
N VAL A 31 -14.59 2.32 -16.99
CA VAL A 31 -13.44 3.20 -17.30
C VAL A 31 -13.56 3.77 -18.71
N LYS A 32 -13.83 2.94 -19.72
CA LYS A 32 -13.81 3.39 -21.14
C LYS A 32 -15.10 4.05 -21.62
N LEU A 33 -16.26 3.66 -21.08
CA LEU A 33 -17.56 4.13 -21.55
C LEU A 33 -18.05 5.35 -20.76
N ASP A 34 -17.74 5.44 -19.47
CA ASP A 34 -18.40 6.40 -18.58
C ASP A 34 -17.40 7.30 -17.83
N LEU A 35 -16.59 6.72 -16.94
CA LEU A 35 -15.78 7.46 -15.97
C LEU A 35 -14.72 8.32 -16.67
N SER A 36 -13.84 7.69 -17.46
CA SER A 36 -12.67 8.38 -17.98
C SER A 36 -12.98 9.36 -19.09
N PRO A 37 -13.94 9.12 -20.01
CA PRO A 37 -14.36 10.15 -20.96
C PRO A 37 -14.85 11.42 -20.26
N MET A 38 -15.59 11.27 -19.15
CA MET A 38 -16.07 12.41 -18.36
C MET A 38 -14.92 13.11 -17.63
N MET A 39 -14.01 12.35 -17.00
CA MET A 39 -12.86 12.92 -16.30
C MET A 39 -11.89 13.60 -17.25
N ALA A 40 -11.58 13.02 -18.41
CA ALA A 40 -10.70 13.63 -19.41
C ALA A 40 -11.25 14.97 -19.92
N LYS A 41 -12.58 15.10 -20.02
CA LYS A 41 -13.24 16.35 -20.43
C LYS A 41 -13.21 17.43 -19.35
N ASN A 42 -13.49 17.07 -18.09
CA ASN A 42 -13.73 18.05 -17.03
C ASN A 42 -12.52 18.24 -16.09
N HIS A 43 -11.63 17.25 -16.01
CA HIS A 43 -10.48 17.16 -15.13
C HIS A 43 -9.28 16.51 -15.85
N PRO A 44 -8.76 17.11 -16.94
CA PRO A 44 -7.77 16.47 -17.82
C PRO A 44 -6.45 16.09 -17.13
N ASP A 45 -6.10 16.74 -16.02
CA ASP A 45 -4.88 16.45 -15.26
C ASP A 45 -5.06 15.33 -14.23
N LEU A 46 -6.31 14.90 -13.96
CA LEU A 46 -6.61 13.87 -12.98
C LEU A 46 -6.18 12.49 -13.51
N LYS A 47 -5.29 11.84 -12.77
CA LYS A 47 -4.85 10.46 -13.06
C LYS A 47 -5.89 9.45 -12.58
N ILE A 48 -6.17 8.47 -13.42
CA ILE A 48 -7.04 7.33 -13.12
C ILE A 48 -6.18 6.11 -12.77
N ILE A 49 -6.50 5.48 -11.65
CA ILE A 49 -5.84 4.29 -11.12
C ILE A 49 -6.87 3.16 -11.08
N ALA A 50 -6.59 2.05 -11.76
CA ALA A 50 -7.44 0.86 -11.74
C ALA A 50 -6.90 -0.20 -10.76
N GLY A 51 -7.69 -1.23 -10.47
CA GLY A 51 -7.27 -2.33 -9.59
C GLY A 51 -7.67 -2.12 -8.13
N ASP A 52 -6.99 -1.19 -7.45
CA ASP A 52 -7.22 -0.73 -6.06
C ASP A 52 -7.73 -1.82 -5.11
N ASP A 53 -7.01 -2.95 -5.10
CA ASP A 53 -7.34 -4.16 -4.37
C ASP A 53 -6.07 -4.97 -4.08
N GLN A 54 -6.22 -6.14 -3.49
CA GLN A 54 -5.13 -6.98 -2.99
C GLN A 54 -4.13 -7.41 -4.08
N LYS A 55 -2.82 -7.32 -3.76
CA LYS A 55 -1.71 -7.80 -4.60
C LYS A 55 -1.91 -9.21 -5.18
N PRO A 56 -2.42 -10.22 -4.44
CA PRO A 56 -2.72 -11.54 -5.00
C PRO A 56 -3.62 -11.54 -6.24
N GLY A 57 -4.56 -10.59 -6.33
CA GLY A 57 -5.55 -10.53 -7.40
C GLY A 57 -5.13 -9.74 -8.65
N ILE A 58 -3.91 -9.17 -8.69
CA ILE A 58 -3.46 -8.30 -9.79
C ILE A 58 -3.64 -8.98 -11.16
N LEU A 59 -3.15 -10.22 -11.29
CA LEU A 59 -3.14 -10.93 -12.57
C LEU A 59 -4.53 -11.44 -12.99
N ASP A 60 -5.46 -11.56 -12.04
CA ASP A 60 -6.86 -11.94 -12.32
C ASP A 60 -7.71 -10.74 -12.75
N ARG A 61 -7.21 -9.51 -12.56
CA ARG A 61 -7.95 -8.26 -12.82
C ARG A 61 -7.37 -7.45 -13.98
N LEU A 62 -6.72 -8.11 -14.95
CA LEU A 62 -6.05 -7.42 -16.05
C LEU A 62 -6.97 -6.84 -17.13
N SER A 63 -8.27 -7.17 -17.14
CA SER A 63 -9.22 -6.75 -18.19
C SER A 63 -9.18 -5.24 -18.53
N PRO A 64 -9.11 -4.29 -17.56
CA PRO A 64 -8.96 -2.86 -17.88
C PRO A 64 -7.66 -2.50 -18.60
N PHE A 65 -6.59 -3.27 -18.39
CA PHE A 65 -5.27 -3.04 -18.97
C PHE A 65 -5.07 -3.75 -20.31
N GLU A 66 -5.84 -4.81 -20.59
CA GLU A 66 -5.80 -5.57 -21.85
C GLU A 66 -6.61 -4.91 -22.98
N ASP A 67 -7.56 -4.03 -22.63
CA ASP A 67 -8.38 -3.28 -23.58
C ASP A 67 -7.76 -1.91 -23.86
N THR A 68 -7.41 -1.65 -25.12
CA THR A 68 -6.72 -0.42 -25.53
C THR A 68 -7.57 0.85 -25.36
N ASP A 69 -8.90 0.74 -25.40
CA ASP A 69 -9.81 1.86 -25.19
C ASP A 69 -9.95 2.24 -23.71
N ALA A 70 -9.78 1.27 -22.81
CA ALA A 70 -9.67 1.53 -21.38
C ALA A 70 -8.25 2.00 -21.02
N LEU A 71 -7.22 1.26 -21.44
CA LEU A 71 -5.82 1.48 -21.07
C LEU A 71 -5.34 2.90 -21.39
N LYS A 72 -5.80 3.51 -22.49
CA LYS A 72 -5.42 4.89 -22.86
C LYS A 72 -5.78 5.95 -21.81
N TYR A 73 -6.71 5.64 -20.90
CA TYR A 73 -7.10 6.52 -19.79
C TYR A 73 -6.46 6.13 -18.46
N ILE A 74 -6.02 4.88 -18.32
CA ILE A 74 -5.46 4.37 -17.07
C ILE A 74 -4.01 4.83 -16.96
N SER A 75 -3.72 5.54 -15.88
CA SER A 75 -2.37 6.02 -15.59
C SER A 75 -1.60 5.06 -14.68
N GLY A 76 -2.31 4.33 -13.80
CA GLY A 76 -1.68 3.44 -12.85
C GLY A 76 -2.53 2.27 -12.38
N LEU A 77 -1.88 1.35 -11.69
CA LEU A 77 -2.46 0.26 -10.92
C LEU A 77 -2.35 0.57 -9.42
N GLY A 78 -3.47 0.48 -8.70
CA GLY A 78 -3.53 0.57 -7.24
C GLY A 78 -3.48 -0.82 -6.62
N VAL A 79 -2.74 -0.99 -5.54
CA VAL A 79 -2.62 -2.28 -4.82
C VAL A 79 -2.70 -2.11 -3.31
N HIS A 80 -3.34 -3.06 -2.64
CA HIS A 80 -3.51 -3.10 -1.19
C HIS A 80 -2.69 -4.23 -0.56
N TRP A 81 -2.41 -4.11 0.75
CA TRP A 81 -1.68 -5.10 1.56
C TRP A 81 -2.52 -5.64 2.73
N TYR A 82 -3.38 -6.64 2.49
CA TYR A 82 -4.18 -7.34 3.53
C TYR A 82 -4.32 -8.86 3.36
N ARG A 83 -4.02 -9.41 2.18
CA ARG A 83 -4.23 -10.84 1.92
C ARG A 83 -2.95 -11.67 1.81
N ASP A 84 -1.81 -11.07 2.11
CA ASP A 84 -0.54 -11.76 2.15
C ASP A 84 -0.40 -12.59 3.42
N LEU A 85 -1.24 -13.65 3.54
CA LEU A 85 -1.06 -14.71 4.52
C LEU A 85 0.32 -15.39 4.37
N ASP A 86 0.92 -15.28 3.20
CA ASP A 86 2.25 -15.79 2.92
C ASP A 86 3.35 -15.06 3.69
N PHE A 87 3.14 -13.80 4.11
CA PHE A 87 4.08 -13.08 5.00
C PHE A 87 4.30 -13.85 6.32
N PHE A 88 3.32 -14.66 6.71
CA PHE A 88 3.26 -15.38 7.98
C PHE A 88 3.62 -16.87 7.87
N LEU A 89 3.64 -17.46 6.67
CA LEU A 89 3.87 -18.91 6.48
C LEU A 89 5.20 -19.24 5.80
N ALA A 90 5.83 -18.31 5.10
CA ALA A 90 7.19 -18.45 4.60
C ALA A 90 7.77 -17.06 4.35
N SER A 91 9.07 -16.87 4.59
CA SER A 91 9.81 -15.62 4.34
C SER A 91 9.93 -15.25 2.84
N ALA A 92 8.90 -15.50 2.04
CA ALA A 92 8.75 -15.27 0.61
C ALA A 92 7.38 -14.66 0.23
N GLY A 93 6.51 -14.37 1.21
CA GLY A 93 5.17 -13.83 0.97
C GLY A 93 5.08 -12.32 0.84
N GLY A 94 4.05 -11.85 0.14
CA GLY A 94 3.86 -10.45 -0.24
C GLY A 94 3.48 -10.26 -1.71
N ASP A 95 3.48 -11.36 -2.49
CA ASP A 95 3.06 -11.36 -3.90
C ASP A 95 3.78 -10.34 -4.79
N PHE A 96 5.02 -10.01 -4.41
CA PHE A 96 5.85 -9.05 -5.12
C PHE A 96 6.24 -9.51 -6.53
N ASP A 97 6.23 -10.82 -6.79
CA ASP A 97 6.41 -11.41 -8.12
C ASP A 97 5.28 -11.04 -9.08
N LYS A 98 4.06 -10.83 -8.57
CA LYS A 98 2.91 -10.35 -9.35
C LYS A 98 3.08 -8.89 -9.75
N LEU A 99 3.65 -8.05 -8.87
CA LEU A 99 4.01 -6.67 -9.21
C LEU A 99 5.03 -6.64 -10.35
N LEU A 100 6.09 -7.46 -10.24
CA LEU A 100 7.10 -7.58 -11.29
C LEU A 100 6.49 -8.09 -12.61
N SER A 101 5.59 -9.07 -12.53
CA SER A 101 4.89 -9.61 -13.69
C SER A 101 4.00 -8.56 -14.37
N PHE A 102 3.29 -7.75 -13.59
CA PHE A 102 2.50 -6.64 -14.11
C PHE A 102 3.37 -5.59 -14.79
N TYR A 103 4.44 -5.14 -14.12
CA TYR A 103 5.38 -4.17 -14.69
C TYR A 103 5.99 -4.64 -16.02
N ASN A 104 6.38 -5.92 -16.11
CA ASN A 104 6.92 -6.49 -17.33
C ASN A 104 5.90 -6.48 -18.50
N LYS A 105 4.60 -6.58 -18.19
CA LYS A 105 3.52 -6.54 -19.20
C LYS A 105 3.09 -5.12 -19.55
N TYR A 106 3.11 -4.19 -18.58
CA TYR A 106 2.63 -2.81 -18.71
C TYR A 106 3.62 -1.79 -18.14
N PRO A 107 4.82 -1.64 -18.72
CA PRO A 107 5.89 -0.82 -18.14
C PRO A 107 5.59 0.68 -18.09
N ASP A 108 4.64 1.15 -18.91
CA ASP A 108 4.22 2.55 -18.96
C ASP A 108 3.11 2.90 -17.94
N VAL A 109 2.59 1.90 -17.22
CA VAL A 109 1.56 2.07 -16.18
C VAL A 109 2.24 2.05 -14.82
N PHE A 110 2.15 3.16 -14.06
CA PHE A 110 2.78 3.19 -12.74
C PHE A 110 2.01 2.29 -11.75
N MET A 111 2.70 1.73 -10.76
CA MET A 111 2.05 1.03 -9.64
C MET A 111 2.12 1.90 -8.39
N LEU A 112 1.06 1.91 -7.59
CA LEU A 112 0.98 2.61 -6.31
C LEU A 112 0.38 1.67 -5.27
N ALA A 113 1.09 1.45 -4.16
CA ALA A 113 0.48 0.83 -3.00
C ALA A 113 -0.42 1.88 -2.34
N THR A 114 -1.72 1.71 -2.53
CA THR A 114 -2.75 2.72 -2.22
C THR A 114 -3.27 2.60 -0.80
N GLU A 115 -3.15 1.42 -0.19
CA GLU A 115 -3.66 1.16 1.14
C GLU A 115 -2.94 -0.02 1.82
N ALA A 116 -2.58 0.18 3.08
CA ALA A 116 -1.87 -0.76 3.91
C ALA A 116 -2.17 -0.50 5.39
N CYS A 117 -2.36 -1.56 6.19
CA CYS A 117 -2.48 -1.45 7.64
C CYS A 117 -2.10 -2.75 8.34
N GLU A 118 -1.84 -2.66 9.64
CA GLU A 118 -1.65 -3.82 10.52
C GLU A 118 -2.83 -3.91 11.49
N GLY A 119 -2.96 -5.03 12.20
CA GLY A 119 -4.09 -5.19 13.11
C GLY A 119 -5.40 -5.62 12.43
N PHE A 120 -5.34 -6.08 11.18
CA PHE A 120 -6.52 -6.55 10.43
C PHE A 120 -6.77 -8.07 10.53
N LEU A 121 -5.81 -8.83 11.05
CA LEU A 121 -5.91 -10.29 11.17
C LEU A 121 -6.66 -10.69 12.44
N PRO A 122 -7.29 -11.88 12.50
CA PRO A 122 -7.78 -12.44 13.75
C PRO A 122 -6.68 -12.53 14.81
N SER A 123 -7.00 -12.31 16.09
CA SER A 123 -6.00 -12.18 17.17
C SER A 123 -5.06 -13.39 17.35
N TRP A 124 -5.41 -14.57 16.83
CA TRP A 124 -4.62 -15.80 16.89
C TRP A 124 -3.67 -15.98 15.69
N LEU A 125 -3.68 -15.06 14.73
CA LEU A 125 -2.90 -15.14 13.49
C LEU A 125 -2.06 -13.87 13.28
N GLY A 126 -0.81 -14.05 12.84
CA GLY A 126 0.09 -12.93 12.54
C GLY A 126 0.28 -11.98 13.72
N THR A 127 0.15 -10.68 13.47
CA THR A 127 0.21 -9.64 14.53
C THR A 127 -1.15 -9.40 15.20
N GLY A 128 -2.18 -10.20 14.89
CA GLY A 128 -3.51 -10.12 15.48
C GLY A 128 -4.33 -8.91 15.05
N SER A 129 -5.43 -8.67 15.77
CA SER A 129 -6.44 -7.65 15.47
C SER A 129 -6.28 -6.41 16.35
N GLY A 130 -6.57 -5.22 15.81
CA GLY A 130 -6.63 -3.97 16.54
C GLY A 130 -5.28 -3.47 17.07
N VAL A 131 -5.34 -2.48 17.96
CA VAL A 131 -4.18 -1.78 18.54
C VAL A 131 -3.30 -2.69 19.41
N SER A 132 -1.98 -2.49 19.33
CA SER A 132 -0.99 -3.19 20.15
C SER A 132 -0.02 -2.21 20.82
N LEU A 133 -0.54 -1.26 21.60
CA LEU A 133 0.29 -0.20 22.19
C LEU A 133 1.26 -0.70 23.29
N THR A 134 0.85 -1.69 24.09
CA THR A 134 1.59 -2.12 25.29
C THR A 134 2.41 -3.40 25.10
N ASP A 135 2.36 -4.01 23.93
CA ASP A 135 3.08 -5.25 23.59
C ASP A 135 4.20 -4.90 22.60
N SER A 136 5.39 -4.63 23.15
CA SER A 136 6.53 -4.10 22.39
C SER A 136 6.99 -5.03 21.28
N ASP A 137 6.94 -6.35 21.52
CA ASP A 137 7.38 -7.34 20.53
C ASP A 137 6.43 -7.33 19.34
N LYS A 138 5.12 -7.31 19.60
CA LYS A 138 4.11 -7.20 18.53
C LYS A 138 4.16 -5.85 17.80
N SER A 139 4.30 -4.72 18.51
CA SER A 139 4.43 -3.40 17.85
C SER A 139 5.67 -3.34 16.97
N TRP A 140 6.78 -3.94 17.40
CA TRP A 140 8.01 -4.00 16.61
C TRP A 140 7.85 -4.88 15.38
N SER A 141 7.22 -6.06 15.50
CA SER A 141 6.93 -6.92 14.34
C SER A 141 6.06 -6.21 13.30
N ARG A 142 5.05 -5.43 13.71
CA ARG A 142 4.25 -4.60 12.78
C ARG A 142 5.12 -3.59 12.03
N ALA A 143 6.08 -2.98 12.73
CA ALA A 143 7.05 -2.06 12.13
C ALA A 143 7.95 -2.77 11.10
N GLU A 144 8.45 -3.96 11.42
CA GLU A 144 9.26 -4.77 10.51
C GLU A 144 8.47 -5.16 9.26
N ASN A 145 7.19 -5.50 9.41
CA ASN A 145 6.30 -5.81 8.29
C ASN A 145 6.10 -4.59 7.36
N TYR A 146 5.86 -3.39 7.90
CA TYR A 146 5.81 -2.15 7.11
C TYR A 146 7.13 -1.93 6.35
N GLY A 147 8.26 -2.09 7.04
CA GLY A 147 9.58 -1.89 6.43
C GLY A 147 9.85 -2.88 5.31
N HIS A 148 9.48 -4.15 5.51
CA HIS A 148 9.62 -5.20 4.51
C HIS A 148 8.73 -4.95 3.30
N ASP A 149 7.43 -4.66 3.49
CA ASP A 149 6.49 -4.39 2.39
C ASP A 149 6.91 -3.17 1.57
N ILE A 150 7.23 -2.04 2.22
CA ILE A 150 7.72 -0.83 1.53
C ILE A 150 8.97 -1.13 0.70
N ILE A 151 9.94 -1.86 1.24
CA ILE A 151 11.18 -2.17 0.53
C ILE A 151 10.92 -3.04 -0.70
N GLU A 152 10.12 -4.10 -0.55
CA GLU A 152 9.89 -5.04 -1.64
C GLU A 152 8.95 -4.45 -2.70
N ASP A 153 7.93 -3.67 -2.32
CA ASP A 153 7.12 -2.89 -3.27
C ASP A 153 8.01 -1.97 -4.12
N LEU A 154 8.88 -1.19 -3.47
CA LEU A 154 9.82 -0.29 -4.16
C LEU A 154 10.81 -1.06 -5.05
N ASN A 155 11.27 -2.24 -4.62
CA ASN A 155 12.14 -3.09 -5.43
C ASN A 155 11.42 -3.70 -6.65
N ASN A 156 10.09 -3.80 -6.60
CA ASN A 156 9.24 -4.36 -7.65
C ASN A 156 8.43 -3.28 -8.37
N TYR A 157 9.03 -2.11 -8.58
CA TYR A 157 8.55 -1.02 -9.44
C TYR A 157 7.29 -0.29 -8.95
N VAL A 158 6.89 -0.46 -7.69
CA VAL A 158 5.88 0.41 -7.08
C VAL A 158 6.50 1.79 -6.85
N ALA A 159 5.78 2.84 -7.24
CA ALA A 159 6.27 4.22 -7.25
C ALA A 159 6.01 4.98 -5.94
N GLY A 160 5.18 4.43 -5.05
CA GLY A 160 4.83 5.02 -3.77
C GLY A 160 4.01 4.07 -2.89
N TRP A 161 3.86 4.42 -1.62
CA TRP A 161 3.20 3.58 -0.63
C TRP A 161 2.40 4.45 0.34
N SER A 162 1.16 4.05 0.61
CA SER A 162 0.21 4.80 1.45
C SER A 162 -0.28 3.94 2.60
N ASP A 163 -0.10 4.44 3.82
CA ASP A 163 -0.74 3.90 5.02
C ASP A 163 -2.26 4.18 4.99
N TRP A 164 -3.02 3.42 5.79
CA TRP A 164 -4.47 3.51 5.83
C TRP A 164 -5.00 4.66 6.69
N ASN A 165 -4.98 4.50 8.01
CA ASN A 165 -5.47 5.53 8.94
C ASN A 165 -4.29 6.31 9.51
N LEU A 166 -4.20 7.59 9.19
CA LEU A 166 -3.14 8.48 9.71
C LEU A 166 -3.09 8.50 11.25
N ALA A 167 -4.25 8.41 11.90
CA ALA A 167 -4.36 8.20 13.34
C ALA A 167 -5.67 7.49 13.70
N LEU A 168 -5.66 6.75 14.80
CA LEU A 168 -6.83 6.12 15.43
C LEU A 168 -6.84 6.40 16.93
N ASP A 169 -7.94 6.12 17.61
CA ASP A 169 -7.95 6.08 19.08
C ASP A 169 -7.19 4.84 19.61
N THR A 170 -7.00 4.77 20.93
CA THR A 170 -6.30 3.64 21.58
C THR A 170 -7.04 2.29 21.49
N THR A 171 -8.23 2.25 20.90
CA THR A 171 -9.00 1.03 20.59
C THR A 171 -8.96 0.65 19.10
N GLY A 172 -8.36 1.47 18.24
CA GLY A 172 -8.29 1.25 16.79
C GLY A 172 -9.50 1.79 16.03
N GLY A 173 -10.26 2.71 16.64
CA GLY A 173 -11.47 3.31 16.09
C GLY A 173 -11.38 4.84 15.94
N PRO A 174 -12.53 5.51 15.77
CA PRO A 174 -13.88 4.93 15.71
C PRO A 174 -14.14 4.19 14.39
N ASN A 175 -14.78 3.02 14.45
CA ASN A 175 -15.24 2.29 13.27
C ASN A 175 -16.66 1.75 13.49
N TRP A 176 -17.63 2.23 12.70
CA TRP A 176 -19.04 1.88 12.88
C TRP A 176 -19.35 0.40 12.63
N SER A 177 -18.50 -0.28 11.88
CA SER A 177 -18.60 -1.71 11.58
C SER A 177 -17.75 -2.58 12.52
N GLU A 178 -17.15 -1.96 13.54
CA GLU A 178 -16.28 -2.62 14.53
C GLU A 178 -15.07 -3.33 13.90
N ASN A 179 -14.66 -2.91 12.70
CA ASN A 179 -13.48 -3.40 12.01
C ASN A 179 -12.23 -2.62 12.47
N TYR A 180 -11.83 -2.83 13.71
CA TYR A 180 -10.71 -2.12 14.34
C TYR A 180 -9.36 -2.65 13.84
N VAL A 181 -8.46 -1.73 13.53
CA VAL A 181 -7.10 -2.00 13.06
C VAL A 181 -6.10 -1.17 13.88
N ASP A 182 -4.82 -1.27 13.57
CA ASP A 182 -3.80 -0.43 14.16
C ASP A 182 -3.48 0.79 13.28
N ALA A 183 -2.81 1.80 13.85
CA ALA A 183 -2.37 2.99 13.12
C ALA A 183 -0.99 3.47 13.60
N PRO A 184 -0.17 4.11 12.75
CA PRO A 184 1.13 4.66 13.17
C PRO A 184 1.04 5.69 14.30
N ILE A 185 -0.08 6.38 14.45
CA ILE A 185 -0.35 7.32 15.53
C ILE A 185 -1.63 6.90 16.25
N LEU A 186 -1.56 6.79 17.57
CA LEU A 186 -2.72 6.55 18.43
C LEU A 186 -2.99 7.76 19.31
N VAL A 187 -4.23 8.23 19.34
CA VAL A 187 -4.64 9.39 20.14
C VAL A 187 -5.34 8.92 21.40
N ASP A 188 -4.88 9.39 22.55
CA ASP A 188 -5.51 9.15 23.84
C ASP A 188 -6.17 10.43 24.35
N GLU A 189 -7.45 10.59 24.01
CA GLU A 189 -8.27 11.68 24.51
C GLU A 189 -8.69 11.48 25.97
N ALA A 190 -8.71 10.23 26.46
CA ALA A 190 -9.24 9.88 27.77
C ALA A 190 -8.24 10.13 28.91
N ASN A 191 -6.95 9.88 28.68
CA ASN A 191 -5.92 9.89 29.73
C ASN A 191 -4.98 11.10 29.70
N GLY A 192 -5.26 12.14 28.90
CA GLY A 192 -4.45 13.36 28.95
C GLY A 192 -4.38 14.19 27.66
N ALA A 193 -5.13 13.83 26.61
CA ALA A 193 -5.03 14.45 25.29
C ALA A 193 -3.59 14.36 24.74
N GLU A 194 -3.02 13.16 24.76
CA GLU A 194 -1.72 12.85 24.20
C GLU A 194 -1.83 11.94 22.97
N PHE A 195 -0.71 11.75 22.26
CA PHE A 195 -0.64 10.80 21.17
C PHE A 195 0.63 9.98 21.23
N TYR A 196 0.51 8.71 20.86
CA TYR A 196 1.60 7.75 20.80
C TYR A 196 2.01 7.54 19.36
N LYS A 197 3.28 7.82 19.08
CA LYS A 197 3.90 7.46 17.80
C LYS A 197 4.41 6.04 17.91
N GLN A 198 3.79 5.13 17.17
CA GLN A 198 4.15 3.72 17.19
C GLN A 198 5.43 3.45 16.38
N PRO A 199 6.10 2.31 16.58
CA PRO A 199 7.23 1.88 15.75
C PRO A 199 6.99 2.01 14.24
N MET A 200 5.78 1.69 13.76
CA MET A 200 5.37 1.84 12.35
C MET A 200 5.57 3.28 11.83
N PHE A 201 5.26 4.32 12.63
CA PHE A 201 5.50 5.72 12.26
C PHE A 201 6.96 5.98 11.94
N TYR A 202 7.86 5.45 12.77
CA TYR A 202 9.30 5.67 12.60
C TYR A 202 9.83 4.91 11.39
N ILE A 203 9.36 3.68 11.16
CA ILE A 203 9.72 2.91 9.96
C ILE A 203 9.25 3.63 8.69
N MET A 204 8.01 4.10 8.61
CA MET A 204 7.56 4.93 7.48
C MET A 204 8.42 6.20 7.33
N GLY A 205 8.88 6.76 8.45
CA GLY A 205 9.81 7.89 8.49
C GLY A 205 11.17 7.60 7.84
N HIS A 206 11.67 6.36 7.91
CA HIS A 206 12.93 5.96 7.24
C HIS A 206 12.85 6.06 5.71
N PHE A 207 11.64 6.03 5.14
CA PHE A 207 11.43 6.17 3.69
C PHE A 207 10.96 7.58 3.35
N SER A 208 9.82 8.00 3.89
CA SER A 208 9.15 9.26 3.54
C SER A 208 10.02 10.52 3.77
N LYS A 209 10.90 10.51 4.80
CA LYS A 209 11.81 11.62 5.09
C LYS A 209 13.01 11.67 4.14
N PHE A 210 13.46 10.53 3.61
CA PHE A 210 14.75 10.39 2.94
C PHE A 210 14.66 10.04 1.45
N ILE A 211 13.45 9.75 0.96
CA ILE A 211 13.13 9.45 -0.44
C ILE A 211 12.08 10.48 -0.90
N PRO A 212 12.48 11.73 -1.20
CA PRO A 212 11.55 12.75 -1.69
C PRO A 212 10.98 12.37 -3.07
N SER A 213 9.86 12.99 -3.43
CA SER A 213 9.24 12.82 -4.75
C SER A 213 10.24 13.08 -5.89
N GLY A 214 10.20 12.23 -6.92
CA GLY A 214 11.14 12.25 -8.03
C GLY A 214 12.43 11.44 -7.80
N SER A 215 12.65 10.88 -6.60
CA SER A 215 13.77 9.97 -6.36
C SER A 215 13.72 8.77 -7.29
N LYS A 216 14.89 8.36 -7.79
CA LYS A 216 15.02 7.23 -8.71
C LYS A 216 15.64 6.05 -8.00
N ARG A 217 14.92 4.92 -7.98
CA ARG A 217 15.46 3.65 -7.49
C ARG A 217 16.63 3.21 -8.36
N ILE A 218 17.73 2.79 -7.74
CA ILE A 218 18.86 2.15 -8.39
C ILE A 218 19.00 0.72 -7.89
N GLU A 219 19.61 -0.14 -8.71
CA GLU A 219 19.81 -1.53 -8.33
C GLU A 219 20.77 -1.65 -7.13
N PHE A 220 20.38 -2.47 -6.15
CA PHE A 220 21.24 -2.88 -5.05
C PHE A 220 21.30 -4.43 -4.97
N PRO A 221 22.25 -5.07 -5.68
CA PRO A 221 22.22 -6.51 -5.96
C PRO A 221 22.54 -7.38 -4.75
N LYS A 222 21.66 -8.35 -4.42
CA LYS A 222 21.79 -9.25 -3.26
C LYS A 222 23.15 -9.97 -3.32
N THR A 223 24.01 -9.71 -2.33
CA THR A 223 25.29 -10.41 -2.20
C THR A 223 25.17 -11.50 -1.14
N ARG A 224 26.03 -12.53 -1.21
CA ARG A 224 26.03 -13.64 -0.24
C ARG A 224 26.20 -13.18 1.21
N THR A 225 26.85 -12.06 1.44
CA THR A 225 27.07 -11.46 2.77
C THR A 225 25.89 -10.64 3.29
N LEU A 226 24.87 -10.39 2.46
CA LEU A 226 23.75 -9.51 2.79
C LEU A 226 22.40 -10.19 2.51
N SER A 227 22.35 -11.53 2.54
CA SER A 227 21.14 -12.30 2.25
C SER A 227 20.07 -12.20 3.33
N SER A 228 20.41 -11.71 4.53
CA SER A 228 19.51 -11.61 5.69
C SER A 228 18.92 -10.21 5.89
N PHE A 229 19.08 -9.28 4.94
CA PHE A 229 18.60 -7.90 5.08
C PHE A 229 17.81 -7.47 3.85
N HIS A 230 16.61 -6.90 4.09
CA HIS A 230 15.87 -6.16 3.09
C HIS A 230 16.53 -4.80 2.86
N ARG A 231 16.54 -4.34 1.61
CA ARG A 231 17.15 -3.06 1.23
C ARG A 231 16.65 -2.56 -0.10
N CYS A 232 16.76 -1.25 -0.27
CA CYS A 232 16.51 -0.52 -1.49
C CYS A 232 17.49 0.67 -1.54
N ALA A 233 17.82 1.16 -2.73
CA ALA A 233 18.72 2.29 -2.91
C ALA A 233 18.13 3.30 -3.89
N PHE A 234 18.38 4.59 -3.63
CA PHE A 234 17.80 5.69 -4.40
C PHE A 234 18.80 6.81 -4.63
N VAL A 235 18.65 7.48 -5.78
CA VAL A 235 19.26 8.77 -6.07
C VAL A 235 18.17 9.84 -5.95
N THR A 236 18.39 10.83 -5.10
CA THR A 236 17.46 11.95 -4.91
C THR A 236 17.58 12.97 -6.03
N PRO A 237 16.51 13.73 -6.38
CA PRO A 237 16.57 14.74 -7.44
C PRO A 237 17.52 15.89 -7.13
N GLU A 238 17.59 16.29 -5.87
CA GLU A 238 18.56 17.26 -5.37
C GLU A 238 19.76 16.51 -4.78
N PRO A 239 21.01 16.94 -5.04
CA PRO A 239 22.14 16.49 -4.26
C PRO A 239 21.82 16.79 -2.80
N ARG A 240 21.99 15.80 -1.90
CA ARG A 240 21.95 16.11 -0.47
C ARG A 240 22.99 17.20 -0.27
N GLY A 241 22.54 18.42 0.05
CA GLY A 241 23.45 19.49 0.38
C GLY A 241 24.39 18.95 1.44
N ASP A 242 25.69 19.01 1.17
CA ASP A 242 26.70 18.78 2.19
C ASP A 242 26.37 19.77 3.31
N SER A 243 25.67 19.30 4.34
CA SER A 243 25.62 20.00 5.61
C SER A 243 27.03 19.87 6.15
N VAL A 244 27.92 20.73 5.67
CA VAL A 244 29.16 21.07 6.31
C VAL A 244 28.73 21.59 7.68
N HIS A 245 28.70 20.70 8.66
CA HIS A 245 28.87 21.09 10.04
C HIS A 245 30.29 21.65 10.12
N GLU A 246 30.45 22.94 9.82
CA GLU A 246 31.61 23.67 10.30
C GLU A 246 31.53 23.73 11.83
N PRO A 247 32.67 23.54 12.51
CA PRO A 247 32.77 23.24 13.95
C PRO A 247 32.27 24.35 14.88
#